data_AF-A0AB74C5Q3-F1
#
_entry.id   AF-A0AB74C5Q3-F1
#
_cell.length_a   1.000
_cell.length_b   1.000
_cell.length_c   1.000
_cell.angle_alpha   90.00
_cell.angle_beta   90.00
_cell.angle_gamma   90.00
#
_symmetry.space_group_name_H-M   'P 1'
#
loop_
_entity.id
_entity.type
_entity.pdbx_description
1 polymer ?
#
loop_
_entity_poly.entity_id
_entity_poly.type
_entity_poly.pdbx_seq_one_letter_code
_entity_poly.pdbx_strand_id
1 'polypeptide(L)'
;MTLNIDIDNKSSMPSCPAGNYLRSHINKTETHDAIIIITKAGVEARQLVINITSYARSFRITDASCSGPFCTFAGDKRHSMAYTGPCTTTSGYISNAELNNIIKNPGNYSIVKSYIDKDSDSNILMYGNPGAVDWAAYMDGDLKTNQINWIKGLNFSNTSNWAINLQNYSNNKNGNNNDDDDSTNNETSDEILTCPSDKNPSTLEGLADIADSLDSGYIHLFALDILYSQLLDSLSLFQANSEGYDDKFGWYEKWTKEQIQPRINSFMKLGDGKGLKYFDCYWAYTDGKEKKDSCLGMPHIWDVNAGWSIRYDLVDKKGFFDALAAETSIDESWVAFGETSDYTCADPGDPRPGTGGLPCRKLFQKKLNYPQKGSDDKIHVGNPKKLIEASIGNVTALRTSLLSSYLSVGLSFYDDGPNDTSATDAVVAYSMPILQLTEAINSMKDIKEIGEDAKEQAKKDLIFKILTIVFMVIPFVGEALGPLIGSAASVARIALLIGEAGNGALTVADIIEDPSSAPFAVLGLIAGVGGGSGKLSKAEALAEASKARGLLKGSDLAKFPQRFRDQDALVQKVVKSLCARS
;
A
#
# COMPACT_ATOMS: atom_id res chain seq x y z
N MET A 1 -20.59 11.48 -30.58
CA MET A 1 -21.02 12.09 -29.30
C MET A 1 -20.67 13.59 -29.29
N THR A 2 -21.39 14.42 -28.52
CA THR A 2 -21.11 15.86 -28.38
C THR A 2 -20.55 16.21 -27.00
N LEU A 3 -19.45 16.97 -26.97
CA LEU A 3 -18.89 17.64 -25.80
C LEU A 3 -18.53 19.09 -26.14
N ASN A 4 -18.55 20.01 -25.16
CA ASN A 4 -18.10 21.40 -25.39
C ASN A 4 -16.67 21.48 -25.93
N ILE A 5 -15.78 20.58 -25.51
CA ILE A 5 -14.38 20.54 -25.96
C ILE A 5 -14.21 20.27 -27.46
N ASP A 6 -15.27 19.78 -28.11
CA ASP A 6 -15.29 19.43 -29.53
C ASP A 6 -15.49 20.63 -30.46
N ILE A 7 -15.89 21.79 -29.92
CA ILE A 7 -16.05 23.05 -30.65
C ILE A 7 -14.75 23.37 -31.41
N ASP A 8 -14.80 24.00 -32.59
CA ASP A 8 -13.62 24.34 -33.41
C ASP A 8 -12.68 23.16 -33.74
N ASN A 9 -13.12 21.91 -33.56
CA ASN A 9 -12.38 20.72 -33.96
C ASN A 9 -13.11 20.01 -35.11
N LYS A 10 -12.61 20.17 -36.33
CA LYS A 10 -13.22 19.54 -37.52
C LYS A 10 -13.20 18.01 -37.50
N SER A 11 -12.38 17.41 -36.63
CA SER A 11 -12.20 15.96 -36.52
C SER A 11 -12.97 15.35 -35.35
N SER A 12 -13.61 16.17 -34.49
CA SER A 12 -14.36 15.65 -33.33
C SER A 12 -15.69 15.02 -33.74
N MET A 13 -16.34 15.54 -34.78
CA MET A 13 -17.66 15.09 -35.21
C MET A 13 -17.77 15.00 -36.73
N PRO A 14 -18.07 13.82 -37.29
CA PRO A 14 -18.32 13.65 -38.72
C PRO A 14 -19.39 14.61 -39.22
N SER A 15 -19.11 15.33 -40.32
CA SER A 15 -20.03 16.29 -40.96
C SER A 15 -20.42 17.50 -40.10
N CYS A 16 -19.67 17.82 -39.03
CA CYS A 16 -19.87 19.01 -38.19
C CYS A 16 -18.58 19.84 -38.11
N PRO A 17 -18.32 20.75 -39.07
CA PRO A 17 -17.06 21.51 -39.13
C PRO A 17 -16.78 22.39 -37.91
N ALA A 18 -17.84 22.87 -37.24
CA ALA A 18 -17.74 23.70 -36.04
C ALA A 18 -17.76 22.89 -34.74
N GLY A 19 -17.99 21.57 -34.79
CA GLY A 19 -18.04 20.69 -33.63
C GLY A 19 -19.16 20.98 -32.63
N ASN A 20 -20.23 21.65 -33.06
CA ASN A 20 -21.30 22.14 -32.18
C ASN A 20 -22.70 21.61 -32.53
N TYR A 21 -22.81 20.42 -33.14
CA TYR A 21 -24.11 19.77 -33.34
C TYR A 21 -24.62 19.08 -32.08
N LEU A 22 -25.94 19.05 -31.89
CA LEU A 22 -26.61 18.33 -30.82
C LEU A 22 -26.61 16.82 -31.08
N ARG A 23 -25.59 16.09 -30.61
CA ARG A 23 -25.57 14.62 -30.66
C ARG A 23 -25.58 14.04 -29.27
N SER A 24 -26.39 13.00 -29.11
CA SER A 24 -26.45 12.27 -27.85
C SER A 24 -25.07 11.75 -27.45
N HIS A 25 -24.73 11.97 -26.17
CA HIS A 25 -23.49 11.48 -25.59
C HIS A 25 -23.54 10.01 -25.20
N ILE A 26 -24.73 9.42 -25.25
CA ILE A 26 -25.00 8.02 -24.95
C ILE A 26 -25.45 7.26 -26.21
N ASN A 27 -25.13 7.80 -27.39
CA ASN A 27 -25.53 7.24 -28.67
C ASN A 27 -25.05 5.78 -28.77
N LYS A 28 -26.02 4.87 -28.93
CA LYS A 28 -25.76 3.43 -28.95
C LYS A 28 -24.90 2.97 -30.12
N THR A 29 -25.05 3.57 -31.29
CA THR A 29 -24.24 3.25 -32.48
C THR A 29 -22.78 3.62 -32.26
N GLU A 30 -22.52 4.82 -31.74
CA GLU A 30 -21.16 5.26 -31.39
C GLU A 30 -20.54 4.38 -30.28
N THR A 31 -21.36 3.97 -29.30
CA THR A 31 -20.94 3.05 -28.25
C THR A 31 -20.54 1.68 -28.83
N HIS A 32 -21.34 1.17 -29.77
CA HIS A 32 -21.06 -0.09 -30.46
C HIS A 32 -19.77 -0.02 -31.29
N ASP A 33 -19.55 1.08 -32.01
CA ASP A 33 -18.33 1.27 -32.80
C ASP A 33 -17.08 1.35 -31.92
N ALA A 34 -17.15 2.03 -30.77
CA ALA A 34 -16.06 2.06 -29.79
C ALA A 34 -15.73 0.66 -29.23
N ILE A 35 -16.77 -0.13 -28.95
CA ILE A 35 -16.63 -1.52 -28.50
C ILE A 35 -15.98 -2.40 -29.58
N ILE A 36 -16.36 -2.21 -30.86
CA ILE A 36 -15.74 -2.93 -31.99
C ILE A 36 -14.24 -2.63 -32.08
N ILE A 37 -13.83 -1.37 -31.88
CA ILE A 37 -12.41 -1.00 -31.96
C ILE A 37 -11.60 -1.75 -30.90
N ILE A 38 -12.07 -1.76 -29.65
CA ILE A 38 -11.36 -2.38 -28.52
C ILE A 38 -11.32 -3.92 -28.68
N THR A 39 -12.43 -4.52 -29.11
CA THR A 39 -12.49 -5.97 -29.34
C THR A 39 -11.65 -6.41 -30.54
N LYS A 40 -11.60 -5.62 -31.62
CA LYS A 40 -10.69 -5.87 -32.75
C LYS A 40 -9.21 -5.70 -32.39
N ALA A 41 -8.90 -4.94 -31.34
CA ALA A 41 -7.54 -4.80 -30.81
C ALA A 41 -7.09 -6.02 -29.97
N GLY A 42 -7.93 -7.06 -29.83
CA GLY A 42 -7.60 -8.31 -29.16
C GLY A 42 -8.07 -8.42 -27.71
N VAL A 43 -8.81 -7.43 -27.20
CA VAL A 43 -9.40 -7.50 -25.86
C VAL A 43 -10.70 -8.31 -25.91
N GLU A 44 -10.82 -9.30 -25.04
CA GLU A 44 -12.00 -10.16 -25.03
C GLU A 44 -13.19 -9.48 -24.36
N ALA A 45 -14.41 -9.78 -24.82
CA ALA A 45 -15.63 -9.19 -24.27
C ALA A 45 -15.77 -9.40 -22.75
N ARG A 46 -15.38 -10.57 -22.24
CA ARG A 46 -15.40 -10.89 -20.80
C ARG A 46 -14.46 -10.04 -19.93
N GLN A 47 -13.54 -9.29 -20.55
CA GLN A 47 -12.61 -8.39 -19.88
C GLN A 47 -13.08 -6.92 -19.92
N LEU A 48 -14.19 -6.63 -20.61
CA LEU A 48 -14.70 -5.28 -20.80
C LEU A 48 -15.96 -5.05 -19.96
N VAL A 49 -15.94 -3.93 -19.24
CA VAL A 49 -17.08 -3.39 -18.49
C VAL A 49 -17.54 -2.12 -19.18
N ILE A 50 -18.77 -2.13 -19.69
CA ILE A 50 -19.29 -1.03 -20.53
C ILE A 50 -19.96 0.02 -19.64
N ASN A 51 -19.58 1.28 -19.81
CA ASN A 51 -20.11 2.38 -19.00
C ASN A 51 -21.49 2.83 -19.50
N ILE A 52 -22.41 3.06 -18.57
CA ILE A 52 -23.72 3.70 -18.75
C ILE A 52 -23.83 4.90 -17.80
N THR A 53 -24.70 5.86 -18.11
CA THR A 53 -24.74 7.11 -17.35
C THR A 53 -26.06 7.31 -16.59
N SER A 54 -26.00 8.16 -15.58
CA SER A 54 -27.14 8.70 -14.83
C SER A 54 -27.15 10.23 -14.89
N TYR A 55 -26.60 10.79 -15.96
CA TYR A 55 -26.50 12.22 -16.20
C TYR A 55 -26.65 12.52 -17.69
N ALA A 56 -26.80 13.80 -18.01
CA ALA A 56 -26.74 14.34 -19.35
C ALA A 56 -25.65 15.39 -19.50
N ARG A 57 -25.14 15.51 -20.72
CA ARG A 57 -24.59 16.77 -21.21
C ARG A 57 -25.74 17.66 -21.65
N SER A 58 -25.78 18.90 -21.15
CA SER A 58 -26.78 19.90 -21.50
C SER A 58 -26.20 21.00 -22.37
N PHE A 59 -26.99 21.53 -23.30
CA PHE A 59 -26.53 22.51 -24.28
C PHE A 59 -27.60 23.57 -24.52
N ARG A 60 -27.21 24.85 -24.48
CA ARG A 60 -28.09 25.96 -24.89
C ARG A 60 -28.29 25.90 -26.41
N ILE A 61 -29.50 25.65 -26.87
CA ILE A 61 -29.81 25.55 -28.30
C ILE A 61 -29.78 26.94 -28.93
N THR A 62 -29.24 27.07 -30.14
CA THR A 62 -29.24 28.33 -30.89
C THR A 62 -30.61 28.69 -31.46
N ASP A 63 -31.38 27.67 -31.84
CA ASP A 63 -32.74 27.77 -32.37
C ASP A 63 -33.67 26.77 -31.65
N ALA A 64 -34.55 27.28 -30.79
CA ALA A 64 -35.48 26.47 -30.02
C ALA A 64 -36.54 25.72 -30.87
N SER A 65 -36.65 26.02 -32.16
CA SER A 65 -37.48 25.27 -33.12
C SER A 65 -36.75 24.04 -33.70
N CYS A 66 -35.44 23.93 -33.48
CA CYS A 66 -34.57 22.89 -34.01
C CYS A 66 -34.08 21.97 -32.88
N SER A 67 -34.46 20.69 -32.90
CA SER A 67 -34.03 19.70 -31.88
C SER A 67 -33.39 18.42 -32.47
N GLY A 68 -33.19 18.37 -33.78
CA GLY A 68 -32.53 17.26 -34.47
C GLY A 68 -30.99 17.25 -34.37
N PRO A 69 -30.35 16.19 -34.87
CA PRO A 69 -28.91 15.94 -34.71
C PRO A 69 -27.97 16.88 -35.50
N PHE A 70 -28.55 17.77 -36.31
CA PHE A 70 -27.83 18.81 -37.07
C PHE A 70 -28.08 20.22 -36.51
N CYS A 71 -28.91 20.34 -35.47
CA CYS A 71 -29.12 21.61 -34.79
C CYS A 71 -27.89 21.97 -33.97
N THR A 72 -27.65 23.26 -33.79
CA THR A 72 -26.44 23.76 -33.13
C THR A 72 -26.72 24.25 -31.72
N PHE A 73 -25.67 24.26 -30.91
CA PHE A 73 -25.70 24.87 -29.59
C PHE A 73 -24.72 26.04 -29.46
N ALA A 74 -25.02 26.92 -28.51
CA ALA A 74 -24.23 28.08 -28.14
C ALA A 74 -23.27 27.78 -26.97
N GLY A 75 -22.17 28.52 -26.93
CA GLY A 75 -21.10 28.36 -25.95
C GLY A 75 -19.75 28.17 -26.65
N ASP A 76 -18.71 27.97 -25.85
CA ASP A 76 -17.35 27.71 -26.32
C ASP A 76 -16.77 26.47 -25.62
N LYS A 77 -15.51 26.14 -25.94
CA LYS A 77 -14.80 24.97 -25.37
C LYS A 77 -14.73 24.94 -23.85
N ARG A 78 -14.74 26.11 -23.22
CA ARG A 78 -14.53 26.32 -21.78
C ARG A 78 -15.79 26.78 -21.07
N HIS A 79 -16.77 27.32 -21.79
CA HIS A 79 -18.00 27.86 -21.20
C HIS A 79 -19.24 27.30 -21.89
N SER A 80 -20.02 26.51 -21.14
CA SER A 80 -21.37 26.12 -21.55
C SER A 80 -22.36 27.22 -21.19
N MET A 81 -23.25 27.56 -22.13
CA MET A 81 -24.33 28.53 -21.90
C MET A 81 -25.59 27.89 -21.31
N ALA A 82 -25.58 26.58 -21.05
CA ALA A 82 -26.69 25.88 -20.43
C ALA A 82 -26.91 26.32 -18.98
N TYR A 83 -28.15 26.25 -18.52
CA TYR A 83 -28.55 26.38 -17.12
C TYR A 83 -27.73 25.41 -16.26
N THR A 84 -27.37 25.94 -15.10
CA THR A 84 -26.68 25.21 -14.06
C THR A 84 -27.71 24.40 -13.27
N GLY A 85 -27.47 23.10 -13.07
CA GLY A 85 -28.31 22.26 -12.22
C GLY A 85 -28.19 22.68 -10.74
N PRO A 86 -29.28 22.61 -9.95
CA PRO A 86 -29.26 23.00 -8.54
C PRO A 86 -28.35 22.12 -7.65
N CYS A 87 -28.09 20.87 -8.06
CA CYS A 87 -27.25 19.92 -7.33
C CYS A 87 -25.90 19.67 -8.02
N THR A 88 -25.87 19.61 -9.36
CA THR A 88 -24.59 19.43 -10.08
C THR A 88 -23.76 20.70 -10.15
N THR A 89 -24.39 21.86 -9.96
CA THR A 89 -23.78 23.20 -9.96
C THR A 89 -22.82 23.45 -11.13
N THR A 90 -23.02 22.78 -12.27
CA THR A 90 -22.12 22.80 -13.43
C THR A 90 -22.91 23.01 -14.71
N SER A 91 -22.69 24.14 -15.40
CA SER A 91 -23.30 24.38 -16.71
C SER A 91 -22.80 23.36 -17.74
N GLY A 92 -23.74 22.74 -18.45
CA GLY A 92 -23.44 21.69 -19.42
C GLY A 92 -23.38 20.27 -18.85
N TYR A 93 -23.68 20.10 -17.56
CA TYR A 93 -23.75 18.80 -16.90
C TYR A 93 -24.93 18.78 -15.91
N ILE A 94 -25.86 17.86 -16.11
CA ILE A 94 -27.09 17.78 -15.30
C ILE A 94 -27.43 16.33 -14.99
N SER A 95 -27.79 16.04 -13.75
CA SER A 95 -28.13 14.69 -13.28
C SER A 95 -29.48 14.22 -13.79
N ASN A 96 -29.70 12.91 -13.85
CA ASN A 96 -31.04 12.36 -14.11
C ASN A 96 -32.04 12.79 -13.02
N ALA A 97 -31.61 12.89 -11.76
CA ALA A 97 -32.44 13.37 -10.66
C ALA A 97 -32.97 14.79 -10.92
N GLU A 98 -32.10 15.70 -11.35
CA GLU A 98 -32.48 17.08 -11.70
C GLU A 98 -33.35 17.13 -12.95
N LEU A 99 -33.03 16.37 -14.00
CA LEU A 99 -33.86 16.28 -15.21
C LEU A 99 -35.27 15.77 -14.87
N ASN A 100 -35.35 14.73 -14.04
CA ASN A 100 -36.61 14.17 -13.58
C ASN A 100 -37.40 15.15 -12.71
N ASN A 101 -36.71 15.98 -11.92
CA ASN A 101 -37.37 17.06 -11.19
C ASN A 101 -37.86 18.17 -12.12
N ILE A 102 -37.11 18.56 -13.17
CA ILE A 102 -37.58 19.52 -14.17
C ILE A 102 -38.84 19.01 -14.89
N ILE A 103 -38.88 17.71 -15.19
CA ILE A 103 -40.05 17.09 -15.84
C ILE A 103 -41.27 17.08 -14.90
N LYS A 104 -41.09 16.74 -13.63
CA LYS A 104 -42.19 16.62 -12.65
C LYS A 104 -42.64 17.97 -12.08
N ASN A 105 -41.68 18.84 -11.79
CA ASN A 105 -41.82 20.13 -11.13
C ASN A 105 -41.03 21.18 -11.92
N PRO A 106 -41.55 21.66 -13.06
CA PRO A 106 -40.82 22.54 -13.98
C PRO A 106 -40.45 23.90 -13.37
N GLY A 107 -41.05 24.28 -12.24
CA GLY A 107 -40.75 25.52 -11.55
C GLY A 107 -40.92 26.74 -12.48
N ASN A 108 -39.84 27.49 -12.67
CA ASN A 108 -39.81 28.70 -13.50
C ASN A 108 -39.54 28.44 -15.00
N TYR A 109 -39.45 27.18 -15.44
CA TYR A 109 -39.27 26.83 -16.85
C TYR A 109 -40.62 26.79 -17.57
N SER A 110 -40.85 27.72 -18.50
CA SER A 110 -42.08 27.76 -19.29
C SER A 110 -42.08 26.79 -20.48
N ILE A 111 -40.93 26.21 -20.82
CA ILE A 111 -40.75 25.22 -21.88
C ILE A 111 -40.17 23.97 -21.24
N VAL A 112 -40.89 22.85 -21.31
CA VAL A 112 -40.40 21.50 -20.95
C VAL A 112 -41.00 20.52 -21.96
N LYS A 113 -40.15 19.91 -22.79
CA LYS A 113 -40.55 18.96 -23.84
C LYS A 113 -39.61 17.76 -23.81
N SER A 114 -40.17 16.57 -23.64
CA SER A 114 -39.41 15.32 -23.72
C SER A 114 -39.81 14.48 -24.92
N TYR A 115 -38.85 13.75 -25.49
CA TYR A 115 -39.08 12.75 -26.53
C TYR A 115 -37.96 11.71 -26.53
N ILE A 116 -38.22 10.56 -27.17
CA ILE A 116 -37.21 9.51 -27.36
C ILE A 116 -36.63 9.66 -28.77
N ASP A 117 -35.32 9.82 -28.86
CA ASP A 117 -34.59 9.71 -30.12
C ASP A 117 -34.26 8.23 -30.38
N LYS A 118 -34.96 7.64 -31.36
CA LYS A 118 -34.83 6.22 -31.70
C LYS A 118 -33.50 5.89 -32.36
N ASP A 119 -32.88 6.84 -33.07
CA ASP A 119 -31.65 6.58 -33.82
C ASP A 119 -30.44 6.51 -32.87
N SER A 120 -30.44 7.33 -31.81
CA SER A 120 -29.40 7.31 -30.78
C SER A 120 -29.74 6.42 -29.58
N ASP A 121 -30.97 5.89 -29.49
CA ASP A 121 -31.52 5.17 -28.33
C ASP A 121 -31.32 6.02 -27.07
N SER A 122 -31.89 7.23 -27.05
CA SER A 122 -31.70 8.22 -25.97
C SER A 122 -32.98 8.96 -25.62
N ASN A 123 -33.17 9.28 -24.33
CA ASN A 123 -34.18 10.24 -23.90
C ASN A 123 -33.65 11.65 -24.11
N ILE A 124 -34.46 12.52 -24.69
CA ILE A 124 -34.14 13.93 -24.89
C ILE A 124 -35.08 14.80 -24.08
N LEU A 125 -34.53 15.75 -23.33
CA LEU A 125 -35.28 16.82 -22.67
C LEU A 125 -34.86 18.18 -23.20
N MET A 126 -35.82 18.96 -23.66
CA MET A 126 -35.68 20.38 -23.90
C MET A 126 -36.35 21.17 -22.77
N TYR A 127 -35.62 22.07 -22.12
CA TYR A 127 -36.16 22.84 -20.99
C TYR A 127 -35.63 24.27 -20.96
N GLY A 128 -36.42 25.21 -20.43
CA GLY A 128 -35.99 26.61 -20.32
C GLY A 128 -37.13 27.61 -20.50
N ASN A 129 -36.76 28.80 -20.96
CA ASN A 129 -37.66 29.93 -21.23
C ASN A 129 -37.40 30.48 -22.64
N PRO A 130 -38.33 31.22 -23.26
CA PRO A 130 -38.10 31.86 -24.55
C PRO A 130 -36.80 32.67 -24.55
N GLY A 131 -35.93 32.43 -25.53
CA GLY A 131 -34.59 33.03 -25.63
C GLY A 131 -33.47 32.26 -24.90
N ALA A 132 -33.82 31.28 -24.06
CA ALA A 132 -32.86 30.45 -23.33
C ALA A 132 -33.44 29.04 -23.10
N VAL A 133 -33.36 28.19 -24.13
CA VAL A 133 -33.80 26.79 -24.11
C VAL A 133 -32.59 25.88 -24.20
N ASP A 134 -32.51 24.94 -23.29
CA ASP A 134 -31.47 23.93 -23.23
C ASP A 134 -31.98 22.59 -23.74
N TRP A 135 -31.04 21.77 -24.20
CA TRP A 135 -31.25 20.42 -24.69
C TRP A 135 -30.34 19.46 -23.92
N ALA A 136 -30.87 18.33 -23.48
CA ALA A 136 -30.14 17.32 -22.74
C ALA A 136 -30.51 15.91 -23.23
N ALA A 137 -29.50 15.11 -23.57
CA ALA A 137 -29.68 13.68 -23.88
C ALA A 137 -29.24 12.81 -22.70
N TYR A 138 -30.10 11.91 -22.26
CA TYR A 138 -29.92 11.06 -21.08
C TYR A 138 -30.57 9.68 -21.27
N MET A 139 -30.27 8.76 -20.37
CA MET A 139 -30.92 7.45 -20.27
C MET A 139 -31.47 7.26 -18.87
N ASP A 140 -32.70 6.78 -18.75
CA ASP A 140 -33.28 6.33 -17.48
C ASP A 140 -34.30 5.21 -17.74
N GLY A 141 -34.89 4.68 -16.67
CA GLY A 141 -35.98 3.70 -16.72
C GLY A 141 -35.74 2.53 -17.68
N ASP A 142 -36.72 2.31 -18.56
CA ASP A 142 -36.73 1.21 -19.52
C ASP A 142 -35.62 1.32 -20.56
N LEU A 143 -35.27 2.54 -20.99
CA LEU A 143 -34.23 2.76 -22.00
C LEU A 143 -32.86 2.33 -21.45
N LYS A 144 -32.55 2.72 -20.21
CA LYS A 144 -31.33 2.28 -19.53
C LYS A 144 -31.31 0.77 -19.32
N THR A 145 -32.45 0.18 -18.98
CA THR A 145 -32.59 -1.27 -18.82
C THR A 145 -32.35 -2.00 -20.14
N ASN A 146 -32.88 -1.49 -21.24
CA ASN A 146 -32.68 -2.04 -22.58
C ASN A 146 -31.21 -1.97 -23.02
N GLN A 147 -30.51 -0.88 -22.67
CA GLN A 147 -29.10 -0.74 -22.97
C GLN A 147 -28.23 -1.73 -22.17
N ILE A 148 -28.53 -1.93 -20.89
CA ILE A 148 -27.90 -2.98 -20.07
C ILE A 148 -28.15 -4.36 -20.66
N ASN A 149 -29.38 -4.67 -21.08
CA ASN A 149 -29.73 -5.95 -21.67
C ASN A 149 -29.03 -6.19 -23.01
N TRP A 150 -28.91 -5.14 -23.84
CA TRP A 150 -28.13 -5.19 -25.07
C TRP A 150 -26.65 -5.51 -24.81
N ILE A 151 -26.02 -4.85 -23.83
CA ILE A 151 -24.62 -5.12 -23.44
C ILE A 151 -24.46 -6.56 -22.94
N LYS A 152 -25.37 -7.04 -22.08
CA LYS A 152 -25.37 -8.42 -21.60
C LYS A 152 -25.48 -9.43 -22.76
N GLY A 153 -26.32 -9.14 -23.76
CA GLY A 153 -26.48 -9.97 -24.95
C GLY A 153 -25.22 -10.10 -25.81
N LEU A 154 -24.24 -9.20 -25.65
CA LEU A 154 -22.96 -9.22 -26.36
C LEU A 154 -21.85 -9.97 -25.59
N ASN A 155 -22.18 -10.66 -24.50
CA ASN A 155 -21.24 -11.41 -23.65
C ASN A 155 -20.13 -10.56 -23.00
N PHE A 156 -20.40 -9.28 -22.75
CA PHE A 156 -19.53 -8.43 -21.93
C PHE A 156 -19.61 -8.79 -20.44
N SER A 157 -18.55 -8.49 -19.69
CA SER A 157 -18.42 -8.86 -18.28
C SER A 157 -19.54 -8.27 -17.42
N ASN A 158 -19.72 -6.95 -17.49
CA ASN A 158 -20.74 -6.21 -16.76
C ASN A 158 -20.93 -4.79 -17.32
N THR A 159 -21.79 -3.99 -16.70
CA THR A 159 -21.92 -2.55 -16.92
C THR A 159 -21.46 -1.76 -15.70
N SER A 160 -20.78 -0.62 -15.90
CA SER A 160 -20.52 0.36 -14.84
C SER A 160 -21.47 1.54 -15.00
N ASN A 161 -21.98 2.11 -13.91
CA ASN A 161 -22.86 3.27 -13.96
C ASN A 161 -22.21 4.51 -13.37
N TRP A 162 -22.13 5.59 -14.14
CA TRP A 162 -21.72 6.90 -13.65
C TRP A 162 -22.90 7.87 -13.55
N ALA A 163 -23.38 8.24 -12.37
CA ALA A 163 -23.10 7.68 -11.05
C ALA A 163 -24.42 7.46 -10.31
N ILE A 164 -24.43 6.61 -9.29
CA ILE A 164 -25.68 6.21 -8.62
C ILE A 164 -26.40 7.39 -7.96
N ASN A 165 -25.66 8.33 -7.38
CA ASN A 165 -26.18 9.54 -6.73
C ASN A 165 -26.84 10.54 -7.71
N LEU A 166 -26.64 10.36 -9.02
CA LEU A 166 -27.25 11.22 -10.04
C LEU A 166 -28.60 10.66 -10.52
N GLN A 167 -29.01 9.46 -10.08
CA GLN A 167 -30.22 8.81 -10.58
C GLN A 167 -31.51 9.43 -10.04
N ASN A 168 -31.61 9.59 -8.73
CA ASN A 168 -32.80 10.08 -8.03
C ASN A 168 -32.40 10.82 -6.75
N TYR A 169 -33.26 11.72 -6.27
CA TYR A 169 -33.14 12.29 -4.93
C TYR A 169 -33.39 11.22 -3.86
N SER A 170 -32.68 11.29 -2.74
CA SER A 170 -32.94 10.42 -1.58
C SER A 170 -34.26 10.83 -0.92
N ASN A 171 -35.21 9.90 -0.77
CA ASN A 171 -36.45 10.14 -0.04
C ASN A 171 -36.27 9.75 1.42
N ASN A 172 -35.85 10.70 2.27
CA ASN A 172 -35.89 10.50 3.71
C ASN A 172 -37.33 10.71 4.20
N LYS A 173 -38.19 9.69 4.05
CA LYS A 173 -39.50 9.64 4.71
C LYS A 173 -39.39 8.80 5.97
N ASN A 174 -38.94 9.42 7.05
CA ASN A 174 -39.18 8.90 8.40
C ASN A 174 -40.66 9.05 8.73
N GLY A 175 -41.27 7.97 9.20
CA GLY A 175 -42.63 7.97 9.71
C GLY A 175 -42.71 8.73 11.03
N ASN A 176 -43.74 9.55 11.20
CA ASN A 176 -44.81 9.25 12.15
C ASN A 176 -45.95 10.27 12.07
N ASN A 177 -47.12 9.77 12.43
CA ASN A 177 -48.39 10.48 12.54
C ASN A 177 -48.37 11.57 13.62
N ASN A 178 -49.10 12.63 13.30
CA ASN A 178 -49.98 13.46 14.13
C ASN A 178 -49.39 14.50 15.09
N ASP A 179 -49.67 15.74 14.67
CA ASP A 179 -50.30 16.84 15.40
C ASP A 179 -49.43 17.74 16.30
N ASP A 180 -49.33 18.97 15.78
CA ASP A 180 -49.48 20.25 16.45
C ASP A 180 -48.30 20.82 17.28
N ASP A 181 -47.54 21.63 16.55
CA ASP A 181 -47.50 23.10 16.72
C ASP A 181 -46.18 23.74 17.19
N ASP A 182 -45.89 24.77 16.42
CA ASP A 182 -45.04 25.93 16.54
C ASP A 182 -43.51 25.83 16.71
N SER A 183 -42.89 26.14 15.57
CA SER A 183 -41.59 26.71 15.30
C SER A 183 -40.75 27.28 16.46
N THR A 184 -39.51 26.80 16.55
CA THR A 184 -38.33 27.64 16.24
C THR A 184 -37.24 26.75 15.65
N ASN A 185 -37.07 26.84 14.34
CA ASN A 185 -36.04 26.14 13.58
C ASN A 185 -34.65 26.53 14.07
N ASN A 186 -33.90 25.54 14.54
CA ASN A 186 -32.44 25.57 14.50
C ASN A 186 -31.95 24.17 14.15
N GLU A 187 -32.40 23.66 13.00
CA GLU A 187 -31.79 22.50 12.37
C GLU A 187 -30.69 23.02 11.43
N THR A 188 -29.47 22.90 11.92
CA THR A 188 -28.23 22.93 11.15
C THR A 188 -28.40 22.00 9.95
N SER A 189 -28.41 22.60 8.76
CA SER A 189 -28.28 21.93 7.49
C SER A 189 -27.09 20.96 7.51
N ASP A 190 -27.32 19.71 7.10
CA ASP A 190 -26.26 18.76 6.73
C ASP A 190 -25.39 19.39 5.64
N GLU A 191 -24.30 20.03 6.05
CA GLU A 191 -23.24 20.51 5.18
C GLU A 191 -22.61 19.29 4.51
N ILE A 192 -22.65 19.26 3.17
CA ILE A 192 -21.66 18.49 2.41
C ILE A 192 -20.30 18.93 2.93
N LEU A 193 -19.56 18.02 3.55
CA LEU A 193 -18.22 18.25 4.10
C LEU A 193 -17.30 18.70 2.95
N THR A 194 -17.28 20.00 2.67
CA THR A 194 -16.36 20.59 1.71
C THR A 194 -15.03 20.76 2.44
N CYS A 195 -14.10 19.85 2.19
CA CYS A 195 -12.76 19.89 2.78
C CYS A 195 -11.90 20.87 1.98
N PRO A 196 -11.54 22.05 2.53
CA PRO A 196 -10.63 22.96 1.87
C PRO A 196 -9.27 22.26 1.70
N SER A 197 -8.88 21.95 0.46
CA SER A 197 -7.65 21.21 0.16
C SER A 197 -6.39 21.97 0.59
N ASP A 198 -6.47 23.29 0.73
CA ASP A 198 -5.42 24.17 1.27
C ASP A 198 -5.11 23.91 2.74
N LYS A 199 -6.01 23.24 3.48
CA LYS A 199 -5.76 22.83 4.87
C LYS A 199 -5.13 21.44 4.99
N ASN A 200 -4.97 20.69 3.89
CA ASN A 200 -4.30 19.39 3.94
C ASN A 200 -2.78 19.60 4.09
N PRO A 201 -2.17 19.15 5.20
CA PRO A 201 -0.74 19.34 5.44
C PRO A 201 0.15 18.45 4.56
N SER A 202 -0.44 17.55 3.75
CA SER A 202 0.25 16.67 2.79
C SER A 202 1.18 15.61 3.42
N THR A 203 1.38 15.62 4.74
CA THR A 203 2.20 14.64 5.46
C THR A 203 1.48 14.13 6.71
N LEU A 204 1.77 12.88 7.10
CA LEU A 204 1.20 12.29 8.32
C LEU A 204 1.62 13.06 9.58
N GLU A 205 2.84 13.62 9.59
CA GLU A 205 3.35 14.44 10.69
C GLU A 205 2.54 15.73 10.83
N GLY A 206 2.38 16.47 9.73
CA GLY A 206 1.59 17.69 9.73
C GLY A 206 0.12 17.44 10.07
N LEU A 207 -0.46 16.31 9.62
CA LEU A 207 -1.82 15.93 9.99
C LEU A 207 -1.92 15.62 11.49
N ALA A 208 -0.97 14.88 12.03
CA ALA A 208 -0.95 14.53 13.44
C ALA A 208 -0.79 15.76 14.35
N ASP A 209 -0.17 16.84 13.87
CA ASP A 209 -0.01 18.09 14.62
C ASP A 209 -1.26 18.97 14.64
N ILE A 210 -2.10 18.88 13.60
CA ILE A 210 -3.32 19.68 13.50
C ILE A 210 -4.60 18.87 13.79
N ALA A 211 -4.51 17.55 13.94
CA ALA A 211 -5.67 16.66 14.13
C ALA A 211 -6.59 17.11 15.27
N ASP A 212 -6.02 17.53 16.41
CA ASP A 212 -6.77 18.02 17.57
C ASP A 212 -7.59 19.31 17.30
N SER A 213 -7.36 19.98 16.16
CA SER A 213 -8.03 21.22 15.75
C SER A 213 -8.98 21.10 14.54
N LEU A 214 -9.01 19.94 13.86
CA LEU A 214 -9.84 19.70 12.67
C LEU A 214 -11.12 18.95 13.00
N ASP A 215 -12.17 19.05 12.17
CA ASP A 215 -13.33 18.16 12.26
C ASP A 215 -12.96 16.71 11.91
N SER A 216 -13.64 15.73 12.51
CA SER A 216 -13.36 14.30 12.32
C SER A 216 -13.44 13.87 10.85
N GLY A 217 -14.42 14.37 10.08
CA GLY A 217 -14.55 14.04 8.66
C GLY A 217 -13.37 14.55 7.83
N TYR A 218 -12.80 15.71 8.19
CA TYR A 218 -11.59 16.26 7.54
C TYR A 218 -10.37 15.39 7.81
N ILE A 219 -10.25 14.86 9.03
CA ILE A 219 -9.11 14.05 9.43
C ILE A 219 -9.10 12.71 8.67
N HIS A 220 -10.25 12.04 8.52
CA HIS A 220 -10.33 10.81 7.72
C HIS A 220 -9.97 11.05 6.26
N LEU A 221 -10.51 12.12 5.65
CA LEU A 221 -10.25 12.42 4.25
C LEU A 221 -8.77 12.75 4.01
N PHE A 222 -8.17 13.62 4.83
CA PHE A 222 -6.77 13.99 4.72
C PHE A 222 -5.84 12.79 4.96
N ALA A 223 -6.14 11.93 5.94
CA ALA A 223 -5.35 10.73 6.19
C ALA A 223 -5.34 9.80 4.97
N LEU A 224 -6.51 9.55 4.35
CA LEU A 224 -6.60 8.70 3.16
C LEU A 224 -5.91 9.32 1.94
N ASP A 225 -6.00 10.64 1.76
CA ASP A 225 -5.32 11.37 0.68
C ASP A 225 -3.78 11.34 0.83
N ILE A 226 -3.28 11.55 2.05
CA ILE A 226 -1.85 11.47 2.36
C ILE A 226 -1.34 10.05 2.10
N LEU A 227 -2.06 9.03 2.58
CA LEU A 227 -1.71 7.62 2.32
C LEU A 227 -1.73 7.29 0.83
N TYR A 228 -2.69 7.82 0.07
CA TYR A 228 -2.78 7.62 -1.37
C TYR A 228 -1.61 8.27 -2.12
N SER A 229 -1.30 9.52 -1.77
CA SER A 229 -0.14 10.25 -2.31
C SER A 229 1.17 9.53 -1.99
N GLN A 230 1.35 9.09 -0.75
CA GLN A 230 2.53 8.33 -0.33
C GLN A 230 2.68 7.00 -1.08
N LEU A 231 1.57 6.31 -1.37
CA LEU A 231 1.56 5.10 -2.19
C LEU A 231 2.02 5.39 -3.63
N LEU A 232 1.55 6.47 -4.24
CA LEU A 232 1.96 6.88 -5.59
C LEU A 232 3.44 7.27 -5.65
N ASP A 233 3.92 8.05 -4.68
CA ASP A 233 5.32 8.44 -4.58
C ASP A 233 6.22 7.23 -4.40
N SER A 234 5.80 6.29 -3.54
CA SER A 234 6.48 5.01 -3.34
C SER A 234 6.59 4.23 -4.66
N LEU A 235 5.50 4.10 -5.43
CA LEU A 235 5.52 3.42 -6.72
C LEU A 235 6.45 4.11 -7.74
N SER A 236 6.51 5.44 -7.75
CA SER A 236 7.44 6.20 -8.60
C SER A 236 8.90 5.97 -8.19
N LEU A 237 9.20 6.04 -6.89
CA LEU A 237 10.52 5.77 -6.33
C LEU A 237 10.96 4.33 -6.59
N PHE A 238 10.04 3.36 -6.54
CA PHE A 238 10.33 1.97 -6.87
C PHE A 238 10.84 1.82 -8.31
N GLN A 239 10.20 2.48 -9.27
CA GLN A 239 10.62 2.46 -10.67
C GLN A 239 12.03 3.05 -10.83
N ALA A 240 12.28 4.21 -10.22
CA ALA A 240 13.59 4.87 -10.27
C ALA A 240 14.69 4.02 -9.60
N ASN A 241 14.39 3.42 -8.44
CA ASN A 241 15.36 2.63 -7.68
C ASN A 241 15.60 1.24 -8.27
N SER A 242 14.68 0.73 -9.08
CA SER A 242 14.80 -0.58 -9.73
C SER A 242 15.89 -0.62 -10.82
N GLU A 243 16.24 0.52 -11.40
CA GLU A 243 17.28 0.61 -12.43
C GLU A 243 18.67 0.31 -11.83
N GLY A 244 19.36 -0.68 -12.41
CA GLY A 244 20.69 -1.12 -11.96
C GLY A 244 20.72 -1.79 -10.58
N TYR A 245 19.57 -2.02 -9.95
CA TYR A 245 19.48 -2.56 -8.59
C TYR A 245 20.09 -3.96 -8.47
N ASP A 246 19.83 -4.86 -9.43
CA ASP A 246 20.20 -6.28 -9.30
C ASP A 246 21.72 -6.51 -9.26
N ASP A 247 22.50 -5.69 -9.98
CA ASP A 247 23.97 -5.72 -9.90
C ASP A 247 24.45 -5.31 -8.50
N LYS A 248 23.92 -4.20 -7.98
CA LYS A 248 24.28 -3.68 -6.64
C LYS A 248 23.84 -4.64 -5.53
N PHE A 249 22.66 -5.23 -5.67
CA PHE A 249 22.15 -6.26 -4.77
C PHE A 249 23.08 -7.48 -4.69
N GLY A 250 23.63 -7.94 -5.82
CA GLY A 250 24.60 -9.05 -5.82
C GLY A 250 25.85 -8.77 -5.00
N TRP A 251 26.35 -7.53 -5.03
CA TRP A 251 27.47 -7.10 -4.18
C TRP A 251 27.08 -6.98 -2.71
N TYR A 252 25.90 -6.46 -2.43
CA TYR A 252 25.33 -6.42 -1.09
C TYR A 252 25.16 -7.83 -0.49
N GLU A 253 24.65 -8.79 -1.26
CA GLU A 253 24.50 -10.18 -0.83
C GLU A 253 25.85 -10.79 -0.45
N LYS A 254 26.86 -10.62 -1.32
CA LYS A 254 28.22 -11.10 -1.07
C LYS A 254 28.80 -10.48 0.21
N TRP A 255 28.72 -9.16 0.34
CA TRP A 255 29.17 -8.44 1.52
C TRP A 255 28.45 -8.95 2.79
N THR A 256 27.14 -9.13 2.74
CA THR A 256 26.34 -9.65 3.86
C THR A 256 26.85 -11.02 4.31
N LYS A 257 27.06 -11.95 3.35
CA LYS A 257 27.60 -13.29 3.64
C LYS A 257 28.96 -13.23 4.32
N GLU A 258 29.83 -12.30 3.94
CA GLU A 258 31.16 -12.15 4.53
C GLU A 258 31.12 -11.55 5.95
N GLN A 259 30.10 -10.74 6.27
CA GLN A 259 29.94 -10.11 7.59
C GLN A 259 29.31 -11.01 8.68
N ILE A 260 28.69 -12.15 8.31
CA ILE A 260 28.01 -13.03 9.27
C ILE A 260 28.96 -13.54 10.36
N GLN A 261 30.09 -14.15 9.99
CA GLN A 261 31.00 -14.72 11.00
C GLN A 261 31.64 -13.66 11.92
N PRO A 262 32.13 -12.50 11.41
CA PRO A 262 32.58 -11.41 12.27
C PRO A 262 31.52 -10.93 13.28
N ARG A 263 30.26 -10.80 12.85
CA ARG A 263 29.14 -10.39 13.72
C ARG A 263 28.83 -11.44 14.78
N ILE A 264 28.80 -12.74 14.43
CA ILE A 264 28.66 -13.83 15.40
C ILE A 264 29.81 -13.80 16.42
N ASN A 265 31.04 -13.59 15.96
CA ASN A 265 32.21 -13.51 16.84
C ASN A 265 32.16 -12.32 17.80
N SER A 266 31.63 -11.18 17.35
CA SER A 266 31.39 -10.01 18.21
C SER A 266 30.30 -10.30 19.25
N PHE A 267 29.18 -10.90 18.83
CA PHE A 267 28.06 -11.25 19.71
C PHE A 267 28.42 -12.33 20.76
N MET A 268 29.30 -13.26 20.38
CA MET A 268 29.80 -14.36 21.21
C MET A 268 31.20 -14.10 21.79
N LYS A 269 31.62 -12.83 21.82
CA LYS A 269 32.93 -12.45 22.34
C LYS A 269 33.10 -12.91 23.79
N LEU A 270 34.21 -13.58 24.11
CA LEU A 270 34.48 -14.11 25.44
C LEU A 270 34.55 -12.96 26.48
N GLY A 271 33.86 -13.13 27.61
CA GLY A 271 33.82 -12.16 28.71
C GLY A 271 32.68 -11.15 28.64
N ASP A 272 32.45 -10.52 27.48
CA ASP A 272 31.50 -9.40 27.33
C ASP A 272 30.41 -9.63 26.27
N GLY A 273 30.50 -10.70 25.49
CA GLY A 273 29.55 -11.03 24.43
C GLY A 273 28.15 -11.29 24.99
N LYS A 274 27.17 -10.53 24.51
CA LYS A 274 25.78 -10.62 24.96
C LYS A 274 25.13 -11.98 24.65
N GLY A 275 25.66 -12.71 23.67
CA GLY A 275 25.21 -14.07 23.34
C GLY A 275 25.59 -15.12 24.39
N LEU A 276 26.62 -14.88 25.19
CA LEU A 276 27.13 -15.87 26.15
C LEU A 276 26.14 -16.21 27.27
N LYS A 277 25.21 -15.30 27.62
CA LYS A 277 24.22 -15.55 28.68
C LYS A 277 23.25 -16.70 28.36
N TYR A 278 23.18 -17.11 27.09
CA TYR A 278 22.33 -18.20 26.63
C TYR A 278 23.05 -19.56 26.57
N PHE A 279 24.30 -19.63 27.05
CA PHE A 279 25.11 -20.84 27.02
C PHE A 279 25.68 -21.20 28.41
N ASP A 280 25.72 -22.51 28.67
CA ASP A 280 26.64 -23.10 29.62
C ASP A 280 27.96 -23.43 28.90
N CYS A 281 29.09 -23.23 29.57
CA CYS A 281 30.41 -23.49 29.01
C CYS A 281 31.11 -24.61 29.78
N TYR A 282 31.63 -25.57 29.02
CA TYR A 282 32.49 -26.62 29.54
C TYR A 282 33.91 -26.36 29.09
N TRP A 283 34.84 -26.16 30.01
CA TRP A 283 36.19 -25.72 29.68
C TRP A 283 37.26 -26.60 30.30
N ALA A 284 38.40 -26.68 29.61
CA ALA A 284 39.58 -27.40 30.06
C ALA A 284 40.84 -26.70 29.54
N TYR A 285 41.90 -26.68 30.35
CA TYR A 285 43.25 -26.48 29.83
C TYR A 285 43.74 -27.74 29.13
N THR A 286 44.79 -27.62 28.30
CA THR A 286 45.45 -28.80 27.72
C THR A 286 45.78 -29.82 28.81
N ASP A 287 45.36 -31.08 28.60
CA ASP A 287 45.52 -32.23 29.52
C ASP A 287 44.77 -32.11 30.87
N GLY A 288 43.92 -31.09 31.04
CA GLY A 288 43.08 -30.90 32.21
C GLY A 288 41.73 -31.62 32.14
N LYS A 289 41.07 -31.78 33.29
CA LYS A 289 39.67 -32.23 33.34
C LYS A 289 38.72 -31.10 32.97
N GLU A 290 37.69 -31.43 32.21
CA GLU A 290 36.60 -30.52 31.85
C GLU A 290 35.85 -30.05 33.12
N LYS A 291 35.58 -28.76 33.20
CA LYS A 291 34.79 -28.10 34.24
C LYS A 291 33.60 -27.40 33.61
N LYS A 292 32.46 -27.45 34.28
CA LYS A 292 31.23 -26.78 33.85
C LYS A 292 31.07 -25.48 34.64
N ASP A 293 30.84 -24.37 33.92
CA ASP A 293 30.45 -23.07 34.47
C ASP A 293 29.43 -22.41 33.52
N SER A 294 28.79 -21.32 33.95
CA SER A 294 28.12 -20.45 32.97
C SER A 294 29.17 -19.78 32.09
N CYS A 295 28.87 -19.51 30.82
CA CYS A 295 29.86 -18.88 29.93
C CYS A 295 30.30 -17.47 30.39
N LEU A 296 29.47 -16.76 31.15
CA LEU A 296 29.82 -15.47 31.77
C LEU A 296 30.56 -15.61 33.11
N GLY A 297 30.39 -16.72 33.82
CA GLY A 297 31.04 -17.00 35.10
C GLY A 297 32.34 -17.78 34.99
N MET A 298 32.66 -18.27 33.80
CA MET A 298 33.90 -19.00 33.52
C MET A 298 35.12 -18.11 33.76
N PRO A 299 36.20 -18.63 34.39
CA PRO A 299 37.44 -17.86 34.54
C PRO A 299 37.98 -17.45 33.16
N HIS A 300 38.72 -16.34 33.14
CA HIS A 300 39.36 -15.76 31.96
C HIS A 300 40.51 -16.64 31.42
N ILE A 301 40.20 -17.86 31.00
CA ILE A 301 41.17 -18.84 30.51
C ILE A 301 41.78 -18.45 29.16
N TRP A 302 41.15 -17.50 28.47
CA TRP A 302 41.65 -16.92 27.22
C TRP A 302 42.73 -15.85 27.45
N ASP A 303 42.84 -15.31 28.66
CA ASP A 303 43.85 -14.30 29.02
C ASP A 303 45.17 -14.93 29.51
N VAL A 304 45.21 -16.25 29.68
CA VAL A 304 46.42 -16.97 30.09
C VAL A 304 47.16 -17.57 28.90
N ASN A 305 48.49 -17.61 28.99
CA ASN A 305 49.35 -18.21 27.96
C ASN A 305 49.36 -19.74 28.05
N ALA A 306 48.20 -20.37 27.84
CA ALA A 306 47.99 -21.81 27.86
C ALA A 306 47.06 -22.24 26.71
N GLY A 307 47.16 -23.50 26.31
CA GLY A 307 46.17 -24.11 25.43
C GLY A 307 44.89 -24.45 26.20
N TRP A 308 43.74 -24.31 25.55
CA TRP A 308 42.45 -24.53 26.16
C TRP A 308 41.40 -24.98 25.14
N SER A 309 40.34 -25.60 25.65
CA SER A 309 39.13 -25.92 24.89
C SER A 309 37.91 -25.45 25.65
N ILE A 310 36.96 -24.84 24.94
CA ILE A 310 35.63 -24.46 25.46
C ILE A 310 34.57 -25.14 24.59
N ARG A 311 33.69 -25.93 25.20
CA ARG A 311 32.50 -26.49 24.58
C ARG A 311 31.29 -25.70 25.02
N TYR A 312 30.56 -25.17 24.06
CA TYR A 312 29.39 -24.33 24.28
C TYR A 312 28.13 -25.19 24.27
N ASP A 313 27.30 -25.08 25.30
CA ASP A 313 26.04 -25.81 25.44
C ASP A 313 24.88 -24.81 25.46
N LEU A 314 24.07 -24.81 24.41
CA LEU A 314 23.00 -23.84 24.22
C LEU A 314 21.82 -24.18 25.12
N VAL A 315 21.64 -23.40 26.19
CA VAL A 315 20.61 -23.68 27.22
C VAL A 315 19.30 -22.95 26.94
N ASP A 316 19.34 -21.82 26.24
CA ASP A 316 18.15 -21.08 25.79
C ASP A 316 18.28 -20.75 24.31
N LYS A 317 17.86 -21.72 23.48
CA LYS A 317 17.90 -21.60 22.02
C LYS A 317 17.07 -20.41 21.52
N LYS A 318 15.85 -20.24 22.05
CA LYS A 318 14.94 -19.20 21.58
C LYS A 318 15.48 -17.81 21.91
N GLY A 319 15.87 -17.59 23.16
CA GLY A 319 16.43 -16.31 23.59
C GLY A 319 17.73 -15.96 22.85
N PHE A 320 18.58 -16.95 22.56
CA PHE A 320 19.79 -16.75 21.77
C PHE A 320 19.49 -16.23 20.37
N PHE A 321 18.63 -16.92 19.62
CA PHE A 321 18.33 -16.54 18.24
C PHE A 321 17.49 -15.27 18.16
N ASP A 322 16.58 -15.02 19.10
CA ASP A 322 15.86 -13.74 19.20
C ASP A 322 16.84 -12.56 19.38
N ALA A 323 17.81 -12.70 20.30
CA ALA A 323 18.81 -11.66 20.55
C ALA A 323 19.81 -11.52 19.39
N LEU A 324 20.24 -12.64 18.79
CA LEU A 324 21.13 -12.62 17.64
C LEU A 324 20.47 -11.90 16.46
N ALA A 325 19.22 -12.22 16.15
CA ALA A 325 18.47 -11.56 15.10
C ALA A 325 18.30 -10.06 15.39
N ALA A 326 17.90 -9.70 16.62
CA ALA A 326 17.70 -8.31 17.01
C ALA A 326 18.98 -7.45 16.92
N GLU A 327 20.13 -8.00 17.34
CA GLU A 327 21.38 -7.23 17.41
C GLU A 327 22.23 -7.28 16.14
N THR A 328 22.10 -8.34 15.34
CA THR A 328 23.02 -8.60 14.21
C THR A 328 22.32 -8.84 12.89
N SER A 329 21.00 -9.06 12.91
CA SER A 329 20.17 -9.44 11.75
C SER A 329 20.50 -10.78 11.11
N ILE A 330 21.12 -11.67 11.89
CA ILE A 330 21.46 -13.02 11.43
C ILE A 330 20.29 -13.95 11.76
N ASP A 331 19.70 -14.53 10.72
CA ASP A 331 18.62 -15.52 10.83
C ASP A 331 19.17 -16.85 11.39
N GLU A 332 18.35 -17.57 12.17
CA GLU A 332 18.71 -18.89 12.71
C GLU A 332 19.19 -19.85 11.61
N SER A 333 18.54 -19.83 10.44
CA SER A 333 18.88 -20.70 9.31
C SER A 333 20.28 -20.45 8.72
N TRP A 334 20.88 -19.29 9.02
CA TRP A 334 22.22 -18.93 8.57
C TRP A 334 23.32 -19.39 9.53
N VAL A 335 22.95 -19.96 10.68
CA VAL A 335 23.90 -20.38 11.71
C VAL A 335 24.00 -21.91 11.74
N ALA A 336 25.24 -22.40 11.73
CA ALA A 336 25.57 -23.78 12.02
C ALA A 336 26.37 -23.85 13.32
N PHE A 337 26.30 -24.95 14.04
CA PHE A 337 27.18 -25.19 15.20
C PHE A 337 28.31 -26.10 14.78
N GLY A 338 29.54 -25.68 15.08
CA GLY A 338 30.73 -26.37 14.60
C GLY A 338 31.91 -26.22 15.55
N GLU A 339 33.06 -26.72 15.11
CA GLU A 339 34.31 -26.61 15.85
C GLU A 339 35.24 -25.60 15.18
N THR A 340 35.93 -24.79 15.99
CA THR A 340 37.07 -23.99 15.54
C THR A 340 38.29 -24.37 16.36
N SER A 341 39.45 -24.35 15.71
CA SER A 341 40.74 -24.54 16.36
C SER A 341 41.71 -23.51 15.82
N ASP A 342 42.19 -22.62 16.68
CA ASP A 342 43.28 -21.70 16.39
C ASP A 342 44.49 -22.03 17.30
N TYR A 343 45.62 -21.36 17.10
CA TYR A 343 46.76 -21.49 18.00
C TYR A 343 47.48 -20.17 18.22
N THR A 344 47.96 -19.96 19.45
CA THR A 344 48.92 -18.91 19.76
C THR A 344 50.33 -19.50 19.85
N CYS A 345 51.33 -18.69 19.55
CA CYS A 345 52.73 -19.04 19.72
C CYS A 345 53.18 -18.66 21.14
N ALA A 346 53.50 -19.65 21.97
CA ALA A 346 54.28 -19.41 23.17
C ALA A 346 55.77 -19.30 22.81
N ASP A 347 56.47 -18.42 23.52
CA ASP A 347 57.93 -18.28 23.45
C ASP A 347 58.60 -19.66 23.64
N PRO A 348 59.44 -20.12 22.70
CA PRO A 348 60.15 -21.39 22.82
C PRO A 348 61.19 -21.42 23.94
N GLY A 349 61.44 -20.29 24.63
CA GLY A 349 62.49 -20.13 25.64
C GLY A 349 63.83 -19.74 25.02
N ASP A 350 64.82 -19.44 25.87
CA ASP A 350 66.13 -18.93 25.43
C ASP A 350 66.82 -19.92 24.46
N PRO A 351 67.13 -19.48 23.21
CA PRO A 351 67.85 -20.33 22.27
C PRO A 351 69.23 -20.66 22.82
N ARG A 352 69.60 -21.95 22.85
CA ARG A 352 70.99 -22.32 23.13
C ARG A 352 71.89 -21.77 22.01
N PRO A 353 73.07 -21.22 22.31
CA PRO A 353 73.98 -20.68 21.29
C PRO A 353 74.30 -21.75 20.22
N GLY A 354 74.06 -21.43 18.95
CA GLY A 354 74.33 -22.33 17.81
C GLY A 354 73.12 -23.11 17.29
N THR A 355 71.95 -23.01 17.94
CA THR A 355 70.70 -23.58 17.43
C THR A 355 69.96 -22.52 16.62
N GLY A 356 69.65 -22.79 15.35
CA GLY A 356 68.76 -21.93 14.55
C GLY A 356 67.40 -21.72 15.23
N GLY A 357 66.64 -20.71 14.80
CA GLY A 357 65.38 -20.31 15.43
C GLY A 357 64.45 -21.49 15.72
N LEU A 358 64.17 -21.75 17.00
CA LEU A 358 63.24 -22.80 17.43
C LEU A 358 61.81 -22.41 17.00
N PRO A 359 61.05 -23.30 16.33
CA PRO A 359 59.65 -23.04 16.04
C PRO A 359 58.88 -22.86 17.36
N CYS A 360 57.97 -21.88 17.40
CA CYS A 360 57.20 -21.57 18.60
C CYS A 360 56.42 -22.79 19.11
N ARG A 361 56.21 -22.88 20.43
CA ARG A 361 55.32 -23.90 20.99
C ARG A 361 53.88 -23.49 20.73
N LYS A 362 53.16 -24.27 19.93
CA LYS A 362 51.75 -24.01 19.59
C LYS A 362 50.84 -24.32 20.77
N LEU A 363 50.09 -23.32 21.23
CA LEU A 363 49.04 -23.47 22.22
C LEU A 363 47.69 -23.44 21.52
N PHE A 364 47.07 -24.61 21.36
CA PHE A 364 45.79 -24.71 20.67
C PHE A 364 44.66 -24.15 21.51
N GLN A 365 43.79 -23.38 20.85
CA GLN A 365 42.59 -22.78 21.39
C GLN A 365 41.40 -23.33 20.62
N LYS A 366 40.62 -24.18 21.27
CA LYS A 366 39.51 -24.88 20.63
C LYS A 366 38.16 -24.36 21.12
N LYS A 367 37.25 -24.08 20.20
CA LYS A 367 35.84 -23.83 20.51
C LYS A 367 35.01 -24.95 19.89
N LEU A 368 34.29 -25.70 20.71
CA LEU A 368 33.48 -26.84 20.30
C LEU A 368 32.00 -26.47 20.40
N ASN A 369 31.20 -26.93 19.43
CA ASN A 369 29.79 -26.57 19.33
C ASN A 369 29.56 -25.04 19.37
N TYR A 370 30.43 -24.28 18.69
CA TYR A 370 30.38 -22.84 18.61
C TYR A 370 29.51 -22.40 17.43
N PRO A 371 28.66 -21.35 17.56
CA PRO A 371 27.88 -20.84 16.44
C PRO A 371 28.80 -20.25 15.35
N GLN A 372 28.57 -20.67 14.13
CA GLN A 372 29.34 -20.33 12.94
C GLN A 372 28.41 -19.97 11.79
N LYS A 373 28.93 -19.20 10.84
CA LYS A 373 28.29 -18.96 9.56
C LYS A 373 28.03 -20.31 8.87
N GLY A 374 26.78 -20.54 8.45
CA GLY A 374 26.39 -21.66 7.61
C GLY A 374 27.02 -21.59 6.22
N SER A 375 26.78 -22.62 5.41
CA SER A 375 27.28 -22.64 4.04
C SER A 375 26.57 -21.59 3.17
N ASP A 376 27.29 -21.00 2.20
CA ASP A 376 26.78 -19.89 1.38
C ASP A 376 25.52 -20.23 0.56
N ASP A 377 25.30 -21.53 0.29
CA ASP A 377 24.11 -22.08 -0.35
C ASP A 377 22.86 -22.05 0.54
N LYS A 378 23.01 -22.03 1.87
CA LYS A 378 21.89 -21.92 2.82
C LYS A 378 21.56 -20.47 3.16
N ILE A 379 22.49 -19.56 2.88
CA ILE A 379 22.34 -18.14 3.20
C ILE A 379 21.70 -17.45 1.99
N HIS A 380 20.42 -17.18 2.12
CA HIS A 380 19.66 -16.44 1.12
C HIS A 380 19.22 -15.10 1.69
N VAL A 381 19.79 -14.03 1.18
CA VAL A 381 19.45 -12.66 1.57
C VAL A 381 18.16 -12.23 0.87
N GLY A 382 17.23 -11.64 1.60
CA GLY A 382 15.96 -11.17 1.02
C GLY A 382 16.18 -10.08 -0.01
N ASN A 383 15.50 -10.15 -1.15
CA ASN A 383 15.54 -9.12 -2.20
C ASN A 383 14.22 -8.32 -2.19
N PRO A 384 14.20 -7.08 -1.66
CA PRO A 384 13.01 -6.23 -1.62
C PRO A 384 12.38 -5.96 -2.98
N LYS A 385 13.20 -5.84 -4.04
CA LYS A 385 12.69 -5.62 -5.40
C LYS A 385 11.82 -6.79 -5.84
N LYS A 386 12.31 -8.02 -5.68
CA LYS A 386 11.54 -9.24 -6.01
C LYS A 386 10.27 -9.37 -5.20
N LEU A 387 10.32 -8.98 -3.92
CA LEU A 387 9.16 -8.98 -3.03
C LEU A 387 8.07 -8.03 -3.56
N ILE A 388 8.45 -6.81 -3.92
CA ILE A 388 7.52 -5.80 -4.47
C ILE A 388 6.99 -6.23 -5.83
N GLU A 389 7.84 -6.75 -6.72
CA GLU A 389 7.44 -7.28 -8.03
C GLU A 389 6.41 -8.40 -7.91
N ALA A 390 6.60 -9.33 -6.98
CA ALA A 390 5.64 -10.40 -6.69
C ALA A 390 4.30 -9.87 -6.14
N SER A 391 4.30 -8.67 -5.55
CA SER A 391 3.15 -8.07 -4.88
C SER A 391 2.40 -7.06 -5.75
N ILE A 392 2.84 -6.79 -6.98
CA ILE A 392 2.36 -5.64 -7.76
C ILE A 392 0.86 -5.69 -8.09
N GLY A 393 0.31 -6.90 -8.26
CA GLY A 393 -1.13 -7.12 -8.42
C GLY A 393 -1.90 -6.68 -7.17
N ASN A 394 -1.44 -7.10 -5.99
CA ASN A 394 -2.06 -6.73 -4.71
C ASN A 394 -1.89 -5.25 -4.40
N VAL A 395 -0.74 -4.66 -4.73
CA VAL A 395 -0.50 -3.20 -4.60
C VAL A 395 -1.43 -2.40 -5.52
N THR A 396 -1.71 -2.92 -6.72
CA THR A 396 -2.70 -2.31 -7.64
C THR A 396 -4.11 -2.39 -7.06
N ALA A 397 -4.49 -3.54 -6.47
CA ALA A 397 -5.77 -3.70 -5.79
C ALA A 397 -5.89 -2.81 -4.55
N LEU A 398 -4.81 -2.67 -3.77
CA LEU A 398 -4.69 -1.75 -2.63
C LEU A 398 -4.94 -0.31 -3.09
N ARG A 399 -4.28 0.14 -4.15
CA ARG A 399 -4.46 1.48 -4.72
C ARG A 399 -5.92 1.74 -5.12
N THR A 400 -6.54 0.78 -5.79
CA THR A 400 -7.95 0.88 -6.21
C THR A 400 -8.89 0.91 -5.01
N SER A 401 -8.65 0.05 -4.01
CA SER A 401 -9.45 -0.03 -2.79
C SER A 401 -9.34 1.26 -1.97
N LEU A 402 -8.13 1.78 -1.80
CA LEU A 402 -7.86 3.04 -1.11
C LEU A 402 -8.53 4.23 -1.81
N LEU A 403 -8.36 4.36 -3.13
CA LEU A 403 -9.04 5.42 -3.90
C LEU A 403 -10.56 5.33 -3.75
N SER A 404 -11.11 4.11 -3.80
CA SER A 404 -12.54 3.88 -3.56
C SER A 404 -12.96 4.30 -2.15
N SER A 405 -12.17 4.02 -1.11
CA SER A 405 -12.48 4.43 0.26
C SER A 405 -12.37 5.93 0.47
N TYR A 406 -11.35 6.57 -0.12
CA TYR A 406 -11.21 8.03 -0.14
C TYR A 406 -12.46 8.69 -0.74
N LEU A 407 -12.94 8.19 -1.89
CA LEU A 407 -14.16 8.68 -2.52
C LEU A 407 -15.41 8.41 -1.67
N SER A 408 -15.51 7.25 -1.02
CA SER A 408 -16.65 6.94 -0.13
C SER A 408 -16.70 7.85 1.10
N VAL A 409 -15.55 8.13 1.73
CA VAL A 409 -15.46 9.06 2.88
C VAL A 409 -15.77 10.49 2.44
N GLY A 410 -15.15 10.97 1.35
CA GLY A 410 -15.37 12.34 0.86
C GLY A 410 -16.77 12.64 0.37
N LEU A 411 -17.55 11.61 0.03
CA LEU A 411 -18.94 11.72 -0.38
C LEU A 411 -19.93 11.35 0.74
N SER A 412 -19.44 11.16 1.99
CA SER A 412 -20.24 10.78 3.17
C SER A 412 -21.05 9.48 3.02
N PHE A 413 -20.61 8.55 2.16
CA PHE A 413 -21.25 7.23 1.97
C PHE A 413 -20.78 6.16 2.97
N TYR A 414 -19.97 6.55 3.97
CA TYR A 414 -19.27 5.60 4.83
C TYR A 414 -20.12 5.10 6.02
N ASP A 415 -21.32 5.66 6.23
CA ASP A 415 -22.14 5.48 7.45
C ASP A 415 -23.61 5.03 7.17
N ASP A 416 -23.89 4.54 5.95
CA ASP A 416 -25.24 4.20 5.47
C ASP A 416 -25.50 2.67 5.28
N GLY A 417 -24.63 1.80 5.79
CA GLY A 417 -24.67 0.35 5.62
C GLY A 417 -24.95 -0.43 6.92
N PRO A 418 -25.68 -1.56 6.87
CA PRO A 418 -26.07 -2.32 8.06
C PRO A 418 -24.93 -3.07 8.78
N ASN A 419 -23.67 -2.96 8.31
CA ASN A 419 -22.47 -3.62 8.85
C ASN A 419 -21.23 -2.69 8.84
N ASP A 420 -21.40 -1.38 9.02
CA ASP A 420 -20.37 -0.41 8.65
C ASP A 420 -19.08 -0.49 9.47
N THR A 421 -17.96 -0.48 8.74
CA THR A 421 -16.63 -0.17 9.26
C THR A 421 -16.45 1.32 9.38
N SER A 422 -15.80 1.77 10.45
CA SER A 422 -15.52 3.19 10.62
C SER A 422 -14.51 3.67 9.56
N ALA A 423 -14.62 4.93 9.12
CA ALA A 423 -13.60 5.55 8.26
C ALA A 423 -12.20 5.49 8.94
N THR A 424 -12.16 5.39 10.26
CA THR A 424 -10.96 5.14 11.07
C THR A 424 -10.35 3.77 10.77
N ASP A 425 -11.17 2.72 10.64
CA ASP A 425 -10.69 1.37 10.30
C ASP A 425 -10.02 1.33 8.94
N ALA A 426 -10.55 2.07 7.96
CA ALA A 426 -9.91 2.23 6.67
C ALA A 426 -8.53 2.89 6.77
N VAL A 427 -8.42 3.99 7.52
CA VAL A 427 -7.14 4.70 7.71
C VAL A 427 -6.09 3.74 8.30
N VAL A 428 -6.45 2.98 9.34
CA VAL A 428 -5.54 2.00 9.98
C VAL A 428 -5.22 0.83 9.05
N ALA A 429 -6.22 0.29 8.36
CA ALA A 429 -6.05 -0.85 7.46
C ALA A 429 -5.15 -0.52 6.27
N TYR A 430 -5.32 0.65 5.66
CA TYR A 430 -4.50 1.07 4.53
C TYR A 430 -3.08 1.50 4.92
N SER A 431 -2.90 2.10 6.10
CA SER A 431 -1.57 2.58 6.51
C SER A 431 -0.57 1.43 6.58
N MET A 432 -0.94 0.29 7.16
CA MET A 432 -0.06 -0.87 7.34
C MET A 432 0.70 -1.30 6.07
N PRO A 433 0.02 -1.71 4.98
CA PRO A 433 0.69 -2.13 3.76
C PRO A 433 1.40 -0.99 3.03
N ILE A 434 0.92 0.26 3.15
CA ILE A 434 1.53 1.43 2.49
C ILE A 434 2.85 1.79 3.16
N LEU A 435 2.85 1.92 4.50
CA LEU A 435 4.05 2.18 5.29
C LEU A 435 5.09 1.07 5.06
N GLN A 436 4.63 -0.18 4.97
CA GLN A 436 5.52 -1.30 4.70
C GLN A 436 6.11 -1.27 3.29
N LEU A 437 5.32 -0.89 2.29
CA LEU A 437 5.79 -0.72 0.92
C LEU A 437 6.82 0.42 0.84
N THR A 438 6.54 1.57 1.45
CA THR A 438 7.46 2.69 1.54
C THR A 438 8.79 2.25 2.17
N GLU A 439 8.76 1.49 3.25
CA GLU A 439 10.00 1.02 3.90
C GLU A 439 10.78 0.03 3.04
N ALA A 440 10.10 -0.89 2.35
CA ALA A 440 10.76 -1.82 1.43
C ALA A 440 11.47 -1.07 0.28
N ILE A 441 10.89 0.03 -0.21
CA ILE A 441 11.48 0.86 -1.26
C ILE A 441 12.65 1.70 -0.74
N ASN A 442 12.54 2.25 0.47
CA ASN A 442 13.68 2.93 1.12
C ASN A 442 14.85 1.96 1.36
N SER A 443 14.54 0.73 1.75
CA SER A 443 15.53 -0.34 1.90
C SER A 443 16.25 -0.65 0.59
N MET A 444 15.57 -0.58 -0.57
CA MET A 444 16.25 -0.74 -1.87
C MET A 444 17.29 0.34 -2.11
N LYS A 445 17.03 1.59 -1.69
CA LYS A 445 18.00 2.67 -1.80
C LYS A 445 19.22 2.39 -0.93
N ASP A 446 19.00 2.03 0.34
CA ASP A 446 20.06 1.71 1.29
C ASP A 446 20.93 0.53 0.78
N ILE A 447 20.30 -0.53 0.27
CA ILE A 447 21.00 -1.69 -0.31
C ILE A 447 21.81 -1.32 -1.55
N LYS A 448 21.27 -0.44 -2.41
CA LYS A 448 21.96 0.00 -3.63
C LYS A 448 23.23 0.76 -3.29
N GLU A 449 23.20 1.61 -2.26
CA GLU A 449 24.34 2.37 -1.74
C GLU A 449 25.40 1.43 -1.13
N ILE A 450 25.00 0.53 -0.24
CA ILE A 450 25.93 -0.45 0.37
C ILE A 450 26.55 -1.37 -0.70
N GLY A 451 25.75 -1.82 -1.66
CA GLY A 451 26.22 -2.66 -2.76
C GLY A 451 27.21 -1.95 -3.67
N GLU A 452 27.04 -0.64 -3.88
CA GLU A 452 28.01 0.20 -4.59
C GLU A 452 29.33 0.32 -3.84
N ASP A 453 29.29 0.63 -2.55
CA ASP A 453 30.47 0.70 -1.69
C ASP A 453 31.22 -0.64 -1.63
N ALA A 454 30.49 -1.74 -1.45
CA ALA A 454 31.05 -3.09 -1.45
C ALA A 454 31.73 -3.42 -2.79
N LYS A 455 31.14 -3.03 -3.92
CA LYS A 455 31.72 -3.20 -5.25
C LYS A 455 33.00 -2.39 -5.42
N GLU A 456 33.03 -1.14 -4.93
CA GLU A 456 34.23 -0.31 -4.99
C GLU A 456 35.36 -0.85 -4.12
N GLN A 457 35.04 -1.33 -2.92
CA GLN A 457 36.00 -1.90 -1.99
C GLN A 457 36.62 -3.17 -2.54
N ALA A 458 35.81 -4.05 -3.12
CA ALA A 458 36.29 -5.26 -3.77
C ALA A 458 37.26 -4.99 -4.94
N LYS A 459 37.16 -3.83 -5.61
CA LYS A 459 38.07 -3.44 -6.70
C LYS A 459 39.41 -2.88 -6.24
N LYS A 460 39.50 -2.39 -5.00
CA LYS A 460 40.71 -1.69 -4.47
C LYS A 460 41.74 -2.62 -3.83
N ASP A 461 41.52 -3.94 -3.87
CA ASP A 461 42.47 -5.01 -3.45
C ASP A 461 43.17 -4.79 -2.10
N LEU A 462 42.49 -4.12 -1.15
CA LEU A 462 42.95 -4.01 0.23
C LEU A 462 41.98 -4.76 1.13
N ILE A 463 42.30 -6.04 1.34
CA ILE A 463 42.06 -6.85 2.54
C ILE A 463 41.06 -6.20 3.50
N PHE A 464 39.88 -6.83 3.60
CA PHE A 464 38.74 -6.64 4.51
C PHE A 464 39.01 -6.28 6.00
N LYS A 465 40.26 -6.06 6.42
CA LYS A 465 40.67 -5.68 7.78
C LYS A 465 40.40 -4.21 8.14
N ILE A 466 40.33 -3.29 7.19
CA ILE A 466 40.09 -1.85 7.51
C ILE A 466 38.58 -1.55 7.65
N LEU A 467 37.74 -2.32 6.96
CA LEU A 467 36.30 -2.03 6.81
C LEU A 467 35.46 -2.41 8.03
N THR A 468 35.98 -3.28 8.91
CA THR A 468 35.27 -3.66 10.13
C THR A 468 35.09 -2.48 11.09
N ILE A 469 35.97 -1.47 11.04
CA ILE A 469 35.94 -0.31 11.94
C ILE A 469 35.10 0.83 11.36
N VAL A 470 35.13 1.06 10.04
CA VAL A 470 34.41 2.17 9.40
C VAL A 470 32.94 1.82 9.12
N PHE A 471 32.60 0.54 8.91
CA PHE A 471 31.22 0.09 8.65
C PHE A 471 30.47 -0.42 9.89
N MET A 472 31.09 -0.36 11.07
CA MET A 472 30.41 -0.63 12.36
C MET A 472 29.40 0.48 12.73
N VAL A 473 29.43 1.61 12.02
CA VAL A 473 28.61 2.81 12.26
C VAL A 473 27.50 2.98 11.21
N ILE A 474 27.40 2.10 10.21
CA ILE A 474 26.20 2.10 9.37
C ILE A 474 25.14 1.26 10.07
N PRO A 475 24.07 1.86 10.62
CA PRO A 475 22.99 1.13 11.24
C PRO A 475 22.14 0.48 10.14
N PHE A 476 22.60 -0.61 9.55
CA PHE A 476 21.72 -1.45 8.75
C PHE A 476 21.66 -2.84 9.37
N VAL A 477 20.49 -3.15 9.93
CA VAL A 477 19.50 -4.06 9.33
C VAL A 477 18.51 -4.54 10.41
N GLY A 478 18.91 -4.60 11.69
CA GLY A 478 18.11 -5.19 12.76
C GLY A 478 16.89 -4.35 13.14
N GLU A 479 17.06 -3.02 13.16
CA GLU A 479 15.99 -2.05 13.41
C GLU A 479 15.49 -1.33 12.16
N ALA A 480 16.06 -1.55 10.97
CA ALA A 480 15.70 -0.80 9.75
C ALA A 480 15.10 -1.68 8.64
N LEU A 481 15.45 -2.97 8.57
CA LEU A 481 14.89 -3.86 7.54
C LEU A 481 13.87 -4.85 8.10
N GLY A 482 13.81 -4.97 9.44
CA GLY A 482 12.88 -5.83 10.13
C GLY A 482 12.93 -7.29 9.64
N PRO A 483 11.89 -8.07 9.92
CA PRO A 483 11.76 -9.49 9.53
C PRO A 483 11.60 -9.72 8.02
N LEU A 484 11.54 -8.67 7.20
CA LEU A 484 11.08 -8.75 5.81
C LEU A 484 12.19 -8.96 4.80
N ILE A 485 13.41 -8.60 5.16
CA ILE A 485 14.58 -8.63 4.27
C ILE A 485 15.69 -9.51 4.88
N GLY A 486 15.49 -9.97 6.13
CA GLY A 486 16.45 -10.76 6.88
C GLY A 486 16.74 -12.14 6.29
N SER A 487 15.81 -12.77 5.57
CA SER A 487 16.07 -14.05 4.87
C SER A 487 15.11 -14.26 3.69
N ALA A 488 15.54 -14.99 2.66
CA ALA A 488 14.66 -15.32 1.53
C ALA A 488 13.51 -16.26 1.93
N ALA A 489 13.65 -17.02 3.03
CA ALA A 489 12.55 -17.79 3.60
C ALA A 489 11.42 -16.86 4.09
N SER A 490 11.76 -15.72 4.68
CA SER A 490 10.79 -14.70 5.07
C SER A 490 10.12 -14.08 3.84
N VAL A 491 10.89 -13.75 2.80
CA VAL A 491 10.33 -13.29 1.51
C VAL A 491 9.41 -14.33 0.87
N ALA A 492 9.75 -15.61 0.91
CA ALA A 492 8.93 -16.69 0.36
C ALA A 492 7.62 -16.88 1.16
N ARG A 493 7.67 -16.80 2.49
CA ARG A 493 6.48 -16.80 3.35
C ARG A 493 5.55 -15.64 3.00
N ILE A 494 6.10 -14.44 2.84
CA ILE A 494 5.32 -13.27 2.45
C ILE A 494 4.71 -13.46 1.06
N ALA A 495 5.47 -13.95 0.09
CA ALA A 495 4.95 -14.22 -1.25
C ALA A 495 3.79 -15.25 -1.24
N LEU A 496 3.86 -16.26 -0.37
CA LEU A 496 2.75 -17.19 -0.13
C LEU A 496 1.52 -16.47 0.44
N LEU A 497 1.69 -15.60 1.43
CA LEU A 497 0.57 -14.82 1.99
C LEU A 497 -0.13 -13.96 0.92
N ILE A 498 0.64 -13.41 -0.02
CA ILE A 498 0.13 -12.56 -1.09
C ILE A 498 -0.56 -13.38 -2.20
N GLY A 499 -0.03 -14.58 -2.49
CA GLY A 499 -0.56 -15.49 -3.51
C GLY A 499 -1.76 -16.34 -3.06
N GLU A 500 -1.84 -16.73 -1.79
CA GLU A 500 -2.88 -17.61 -1.25
C GLU A 500 -4.05 -16.84 -0.58
N ALA A 501 -3.85 -15.57 -0.19
CA ALA A 501 -4.90 -14.76 0.46
C ALA A 501 -6.14 -14.50 -0.41
N GLY A 502 -6.10 -14.79 -1.71
CA GLY A 502 -7.23 -14.66 -2.62
C GLY A 502 -8.36 -15.68 -2.41
N ASN A 503 -8.18 -16.81 -1.68
CA ASN A 503 -9.20 -17.87 -1.60
C ASN A 503 -9.60 -18.34 -0.17
N GLY A 504 -9.12 -17.66 0.86
CA GLY A 504 -9.76 -17.64 2.19
C GLY A 504 -9.16 -18.49 3.29
N ALA A 505 -8.03 -18.07 3.87
CA ALA A 505 -7.50 -18.68 5.10
C ALA A 505 -6.82 -17.74 6.10
N LEU A 506 -6.42 -16.51 5.76
CA LEU A 506 -5.78 -15.61 6.74
C LEU A 506 -6.82 -14.96 7.64
N THR A 507 -6.81 -15.39 8.90
CA THR A 507 -7.57 -14.79 9.99
C THR A 507 -6.68 -13.82 10.77
N VAL A 508 -7.30 -12.95 11.56
CA VAL A 508 -6.61 -12.16 12.58
C VAL A 508 -5.71 -13.02 13.49
N ALA A 509 -6.01 -14.31 13.69
CA ALA A 509 -5.19 -15.21 14.50
C ALA A 509 -3.83 -15.55 13.86
N ASP A 510 -3.78 -15.70 12.53
CA ASP A 510 -2.53 -15.98 11.80
C ASP A 510 -1.55 -14.80 11.87
N ILE A 511 -2.09 -13.57 11.97
CA ILE A 511 -1.33 -12.35 12.15
C ILE A 511 -0.72 -12.25 13.56
N ILE A 512 -1.37 -12.83 14.56
CA ILE A 512 -0.85 -12.89 15.93
C ILE A 512 0.30 -13.90 16.04
N GLU A 513 0.22 -15.01 15.28
CA GLU A 513 1.27 -16.03 15.28
C GLU A 513 2.56 -15.54 14.60
N ASP A 514 2.45 -14.73 13.54
CA ASP A 514 3.58 -14.06 12.90
C ASP A 514 3.36 -12.55 12.71
N PRO A 515 3.57 -11.75 13.78
CA PRO A 515 3.35 -10.30 13.75
C PRO A 515 4.13 -9.56 12.67
N SER A 516 5.30 -10.10 12.31
CA SER A 516 6.19 -9.61 11.27
C SER A 516 5.55 -9.55 9.88
N SER A 517 4.63 -10.48 9.63
CA SER A 517 3.96 -10.64 8.34
C SER A 517 2.67 -9.82 8.24
N ALA A 518 2.28 -9.13 9.32
CA ALA A 518 1.01 -8.41 9.44
C ALA A 518 0.72 -7.46 8.27
N PRO A 519 1.64 -6.60 7.78
CA PRO A 519 1.34 -5.69 6.68
C PRO A 519 1.00 -6.42 5.38
N PHE A 520 1.60 -7.57 5.13
CA PHE A 520 1.37 -8.36 3.91
C PHE A 520 0.12 -9.23 4.02
N ALA A 521 -0.17 -9.74 5.22
CA ALA A 521 -1.46 -10.35 5.52
C ALA A 521 -2.60 -9.34 5.29
N VAL A 522 -2.47 -8.12 5.83
CA VAL A 522 -3.40 -7.01 5.60
C VAL A 522 -3.49 -6.64 4.12
N LEU A 523 -2.37 -6.56 3.40
CA LEU A 523 -2.35 -6.35 1.96
C LEU A 523 -3.14 -7.44 1.22
N GLY A 524 -2.95 -8.70 1.59
CA GLY A 524 -3.67 -9.85 1.02
C GLY A 524 -5.17 -9.76 1.26
N LEU A 525 -5.59 -9.42 2.48
CA LEU A 525 -7.00 -9.22 2.84
C LEU A 525 -7.65 -8.11 1.98
N ILE A 526 -7.00 -6.95 1.88
CA ILE A 526 -7.50 -5.82 1.09
C ILE A 526 -7.53 -6.15 -0.40
N ALA A 527 -6.49 -6.82 -0.91
CA ALA A 527 -6.36 -7.17 -2.32
C ALA A 527 -7.37 -8.25 -2.76
N GLY A 528 -7.64 -9.25 -1.91
CA GLY A 528 -8.63 -10.30 -2.18
C GLY A 528 -10.01 -9.72 -2.44
N VAL A 529 -10.40 -8.68 -1.69
CA VAL A 529 -11.68 -8.00 -1.91
C VAL A 529 -11.64 -7.05 -3.12
N GLY A 530 -10.53 -6.31 -3.30
CA GLY A 530 -10.36 -5.41 -4.45
C GLY A 530 -10.28 -6.11 -5.81
N GLY A 531 -9.90 -7.39 -5.83
CA GLY A 531 -9.80 -8.24 -7.03
C GLY A 531 -11.02 -9.12 -7.33
N GLY A 532 -12.07 -9.08 -6.49
CA GLY A 532 -13.29 -9.86 -6.67
C GLY A 532 -13.17 -11.36 -6.38
N SER A 533 -12.10 -11.80 -5.72
CA SER A 533 -11.82 -13.20 -5.36
C SER A 533 -12.07 -13.53 -3.88
N GLY A 534 -12.16 -12.53 -3.01
CA GLY A 534 -12.29 -12.69 -1.56
C GLY A 534 -13.68 -13.12 -1.08
N LYS A 535 -13.72 -13.85 0.04
CA LYS A 535 -14.96 -14.27 0.74
C LYS A 535 -15.59 -13.16 1.59
N LEU A 536 -14.81 -12.13 1.94
CA LEU A 536 -15.23 -11.00 2.77
C LEU A 536 -15.68 -9.83 1.88
N SER A 537 -16.62 -9.04 2.39
CA SER A 537 -16.91 -7.71 1.85
C SER A 537 -15.76 -6.74 2.14
N LYS A 538 -15.76 -5.59 1.45
CA LYS A 538 -14.71 -4.57 1.60
C LYS A 538 -14.67 -4.03 3.03
N ALA A 539 -15.83 -3.77 3.59
CA ALA A 539 -16.00 -3.35 4.98
C ALA A 539 -15.37 -4.41 5.92
N GLU A 540 -15.82 -5.66 5.85
CA GLU A 540 -15.30 -6.72 6.73
C GLU A 540 -13.77 -6.88 6.64
N ALA A 541 -13.20 -6.82 5.44
CA ALA A 541 -11.75 -6.92 5.27
C ALA A 541 -10.99 -5.72 5.88
N LEU A 542 -11.54 -4.50 5.82
CA LEU A 542 -10.94 -3.32 6.45
C LEU A 542 -11.06 -3.36 7.97
N ALA A 543 -12.19 -3.82 8.52
CA ALA A 543 -12.35 -4.03 9.95
C ALA A 543 -11.38 -5.10 10.48
N GLU A 544 -11.29 -6.25 9.79
CA GLU A 544 -10.36 -7.32 10.13
C GLU A 544 -8.91 -6.80 10.10
N ALA A 545 -8.54 -6.04 9.07
CA ALA A 545 -7.21 -5.44 8.95
C ALA A 545 -6.90 -4.41 10.05
N SER A 546 -7.85 -3.52 10.36
CA SER A 546 -7.75 -2.54 11.45
C SER A 546 -7.57 -3.24 12.80
N LYS A 547 -8.39 -4.25 13.06
CA LYS A 547 -8.31 -5.09 14.27
C LYS A 547 -6.97 -5.83 14.36
N ALA A 548 -6.48 -6.38 13.25
CA ALA A 548 -5.19 -7.05 13.20
C ALA A 548 -4.06 -6.11 13.63
N ARG A 549 -4.08 -4.86 13.16
CA ARG A 549 -3.13 -3.83 13.64
C ARG A 549 -3.33 -3.53 15.13
N GLY A 550 -4.58 -3.37 15.59
CA GLY A 550 -4.90 -3.10 17.00
C GLY A 550 -4.42 -4.18 17.99
N LEU A 551 -4.23 -5.42 17.52
CA LEU A 551 -3.76 -6.55 18.35
C LEU A 551 -2.23 -6.62 18.47
N LEU A 552 -1.48 -5.90 17.64
CA LEU A 552 -0.02 -5.84 17.73
C LEU A 552 0.40 -5.06 19.00
N LYS A 553 1.11 -5.74 19.92
CA LYS A 553 1.62 -5.14 21.14
C LYS A 553 2.92 -4.37 20.87
N GLY A 554 3.35 -3.53 21.81
CA GLY A 554 4.64 -2.82 21.69
C GLY A 554 5.84 -3.74 21.44
N SER A 555 5.83 -4.95 22.02
CA SER A 555 6.85 -5.99 21.77
C SER A 555 6.79 -6.57 20.35
N ASP A 556 5.63 -6.55 19.71
CA ASP A 556 5.46 -7.00 18.33
C ASP A 556 5.85 -5.88 17.36
N LEU A 557 5.45 -4.63 17.66
CA LEU A 557 5.85 -3.45 16.91
C LEU A 557 7.37 -3.23 16.94
N ALA A 558 8.04 -3.60 18.03
CA ALA A 558 9.50 -3.56 18.14
C ALA A 558 10.23 -4.46 17.10
N LYS A 559 9.52 -5.40 16.46
CA LYS A 559 10.06 -6.21 15.36
C LYS A 559 10.09 -5.43 14.04
N PHE A 560 9.33 -4.34 13.92
CA PHE A 560 9.28 -3.53 12.71
C PHE A 560 10.40 -2.49 12.65
N PRO A 561 10.79 -2.08 11.43
CA PRO A 561 11.72 -0.99 11.24
C PRO A 561 11.35 0.28 12.02
N GLN A 562 12.34 1.03 12.53
CA GLN A 562 12.12 2.29 13.23
C GLN A 562 11.34 3.28 12.36
N ARG A 563 11.71 3.43 11.07
CA ARG A 563 11.00 4.27 10.10
C ARG A 563 9.51 3.90 9.97
N PHE A 564 9.19 2.60 9.99
CA PHE A 564 7.82 2.12 10.00
C PHE A 564 7.12 2.49 11.31
N ARG A 565 7.75 2.22 12.46
CA ARG A 565 7.21 2.53 13.79
C ARG A 565 6.92 4.02 13.96
N ASP A 566 7.80 4.89 13.44
CA ASP A 566 7.65 6.34 13.50
C ASP A 566 6.40 6.78 12.72
N GLN A 567 6.24 6.31 11.48
CA GLN A 567 5.07 6.63 10.65
C GLN A 567 3.77 6.05 11.21
N ASP A 568 3.81 4.81 11.70
CA ASP A 568 2.67 4.17 12.33
C ASP A 568 2.26 4.91 13.62
N ALA A 569 3.21 5.39 14.43
CA ALA A 569 2.91 6.22 15.60
C ALA A 569 2.17 7.52 15.23
N LEU A 570 2.51 8.14 14.10
CA LEU A 570 1.78 9.29 13.56
C LEU A 570 0.34 8.92 13.20
N VAL A 571 0.13 7.79 12.51
CA VAL A 571 -1.21 7.28 12.20
C VAL A 571 -2.01 7.01 13.49
N GLN A 572 -1.41 6.38 14.49
CA GLN A 572 -2.07 6.12 15.78
C GLN A 572 -2.40 7.41 16.54
N LYS A 573 -1.55 8.45 16.44
CA LYS A 573 -1.85 9.78 16.99
C LYS A 573 -3.08 10.39 16.31
N VAL A 574 -3.15 10.34 14.99
CA VAL A 574 -4.33 10.78 14.20
C VAL A 574 -5.59 10.00 14.58
N VAL A 575 -5.50 8.67 14.66
CA VAL A 575 -6.62 7.78 15.04
C VAL A 575 -7.11 8.04 16.46
N LYS A 576 -6.20 8.30 17.41
CA LYS A 576 -6.58 8.63 18.78
C LYS A 576 -7.38 9.93 18.86
N SER A 577 -7.02 10.95 18.07
CA SER A 577 -7.79 12.19 17.96
C SER A 577 -9.20 11.93 17.42
N LEU A 578 -9.36 10.99 16.47
CA LEU A 578 -10.66 10.60 15.93
C LEU A 578 -11.54 9.89 16.98
N CYS A 579 -10.96 8.92 17.71
CA CYS A 579 -11.69 8.15 18.74
C CYS A 579 -12.01 8.95 20.01
N ALA A 580 -11.29 10.04 20.30
CA ALA A 580 -11.57 10.88 21.48
C ALA A 580 -12.84 11.74 21.31
N ARG A 581 -13.42 11.78 20.11
CA ARG A 581 -14.54 12.65 19.74
C ARG A 581 -15.80 11.88 19.30
N SER A 582 -15.69 10.55 19.17
CA SER A 582 -16.77 9.62 18.85
C SER A 582 -17.58 9.21 20.07
#